data_AF-A0A4R0HPX1-F1
#
_entry.id   AF-A0A4R0HPX1-F1
#
_cell.length_a   1.000
_cell.length_b   1.000
_cell.length_c   1.000
_cell.angle_alpha   90.00
_cell.angle_beta   90.00
_cell.angle_gamma   90.00
#
_symmetry.space_group_name_H-M   'P 1'
#
loop_
_entity.id
_entity.type
_entity.pdbx_description
1 polymer ?
#
loop_
_entity_poly.entity_id
_entity_poly.type
_entity_poly.pdbx_seq_one_letter_code
_entity_poly.pdbx_strand_id
1 'polypeptide(L)'
;MTDDWEQSELPRRIVGLLAELQSLGALADALDVTDARVLWYLGKLRTSGRVVEDAGVWRRTETGAALAESPGKVDRAATPKYGFRWVLTPVDLHPLDDVSG
;
A
#
# COMPACT_ATOMS: atom_id res chain seq x y z
N MET A 1 -15.38 -18.83 -3.86
CA MET A 1 -14.70 -18.18 -2.71
C MET A 1 -13.65 -17.25 -3.28
N THR A 2 -13.93 -15.96 -3.36
CA THR A 2 -12.94 -14.96 -3.75
C THR A 2 -12.00 -14.82 -2.56
N ASP A 3 -10.77 -15.33 -2.68
CA ASP A 3 -9.71 -15.17 -1.68
C ASP A 3 -9.30 -13.69 -1.73
N ASP A 4 -10.11 -12.81 -1.13
CA ASP A 4 -10.01 -11.35 -1.19
C ASP A 4 -8.90 -10.82 -0.26
N TRP A 5 -7.84 -11.61 -0.10
CA TRP A 5 -6.72 -11.34 0.78
C TRP A 5 -5.97 -10.07 0.34
N GLU A 6 -5.94 -9.75 -0.96
CA GLU A 6 -5.36 -8.52 -1.51
C GLU A 6 -6.12 -7.24 -1.09
N GLN A 7 -7.38 -7.37 -0.67
CA GLN A 7 -8.13 -6.24 -0.09
C GLN A 7 -7.95 -6.13 1.42
N SER A 8 -7.38 -7.15 2.06
CA SER A 8 -6.99 -7.04 3.46
C SER A 8 -5.84 -6.03 3.61
N GLU A 9 -5.83 -5.31 4.71
CA GLU A 9 -4.74 -4.38 5.06
C GLU A 9 -3.46 -5.13 5.47
N LEU A 10 -3.57 -6.38 5.90
CA LEU A 10 -2.45 -7.22 6.35
C LEU A 10 -1.31 -7.35 5.33
N PRO A 11 -1.54 -7.74 4.06
CA PRO A 11 -0.46 -7.83 3.08
C PRO A 11 0.23 -6.49 2.82
N ARG A 12 -0.48 -5.35 2.82
CA ARG A 12 0.15 -4.02 2.70
C ARG A 12 1.00 -3.70 3.92
N ARG A 13 0.49 -3.96 5.13
CA ARG A 13 1.25 -3.75 6.37
C ARG A 13 2.50 -4.64 6.43
N ILE A 14 2.39 -5.92 6.07
CA ILE A 14 3.53 -6.83 5.97
C ILE A 14 4.57 -6.25 5.02
N VAL A 15 4.18 -5.87 3.79
CA VAL A 15 5.12 -5.35 2.79
C VAL A 15 5.70 -3.98 3.19
N GLY A 16 4.95 -3.17 3.94
CA GLY A 16 5.43 -1.92 4.52
C GLY A 16 6.52 -2.13 5.57
N LEU A 17 6.33 -3.10 6.48
CA LEU A 17 7.33 -3.48 7.49
C LEU A 17 8.58 -4.12 6.88
N LEU A 18 8.40 -4.85 5.77
CA LEU A 18 9.47 -5.43 4.97
C LEU A 18 10.29 -4.40 4.17
N ALA A 19 10.08 -3.09 4.38
CA ALA A 19 11.03 -2.06 3.96
C ALA A 19 12.41 -2.26 4.60
N GLU A 20 12.44 -2.82 5.81
CA GLU A 20 13.64 -3.32 6.47
C GLU A 20 13.66 -4.86 6.40
N LEU A 21 14.85 -5.48 6.48
CA LEU A 21 14.94 -6.94 6.56
C LEU A 21 14.36 -7.38 7.91
N GLN A 22 13.30 -8.19 7.87
CA GLN A 22 12.58 -8.62 9.08
C GLN A 22 12.42 -10.14 9.13
N SER A 23 12.44 -10.71 10.33
CA SER A 23 12.14 -12.13 10.55
C SER A 23 10.64 -12.37 10.67
N LEU A 24 10.20 -13.62 10.50
CA LEU A 24 8.78 -13.99 10.66
C LEU A 24 8.22 -13.59 12.03
N GLY A 25 8.98 -13.85 13.10
CA GLY A 25 8.56 -13.54 14.47
C GLY A 25 8.47 -12.04 14.73
N ALA A 26 9.38 -11.23 14.16
CA ALA A 26 9.31 -9.77 14.28
C ALA A 26 8.07 -9.21 13.56
N LEU A 27 7.70 -9.78 12.41
CA LEU A 27 6.46 -9.41 11.71
C LEU A 27 5.21 -9.82 12.48
N ALA A 28 5.20 -11.02 13.07
CA ALA A 28 4.10 -11.52 13.89
C ALA A 28 3.85 -10.61 15.11
N ASP A 29 4.92 -10.23 15.81
CA ASP A 29 4.88 -9.33 16.97
C ASP A 29 4.41 -7.93 16.58
N ALA A 30 5.01 -7.33 15.54
CA ALA A 30 4.67 -5.98 15.09
C ALA A 30 3.22 -5.86 14.56
N LEU A 31 2.64 -6.96 14.07
CA LEU A 31 1.28 -7.00 13.53
C LEU A 31 0.26 -7.56 14.53
N ASP A 32 0.70 -8.00 15.72
CA ASP A 32 -0.11 -8.70 16.72
C ASP A 32 -0.90 -9.88 16.12
N VAL A 33 -0.25 -10.69 15.28
CA VAL A 33 -0.85 -11.87 14.66
C VAL A 33 0.05 -13.09 14.81
N THR A 34 -0.53 -14.27 14.64
CA THR A 34 0.22 -15.53 14.74
C THR A 34 1.19 -15.71 13.56
N ASP A 35 2.34 -16.36 13.82
CA ASP A 35 3.34 -16.73 12.81
C ASP A 35 2.73 -17.48 11.64
N ALA A 36 1.80 -18.40 11.90
CA ALA A 36 1.11 -19.17 10.87
C ALA A 36 0.33 -18.26 9.91
N ARG A 37 -0.29 -17.20 10.43
CA ARG A 37 -1.04 -16.25 9.61
C ARG A 37 -0.10 -15.38 8.78
N VAL A 38 0.99 -14.88 9.37
CA VAL A 38 2.01 -14.13 8.62
C VAL A 38 2.63 -15.00 7.53
N LEU A 39 2.97 -16.25 7.85
CA LEU A 39 3.57 -17.20 6.91
C LEU A 39 2.62 -17.53 5.75
N TRP A 40 1.32 -17.62 6.01
CA TRP A 40 0.31 -17.76 4.96
C TRP A 40 0.31 -16.57 3.99
N TYR A 41 0.32 -15.33 4.50
CA TYR A 41 0.38 -14.13 3.66
C TYR A 41 1.72 -13.98 2.92
N LEU A 42 2.84 -14.28 3.59
CA LEU A 42 4.17 -14.26 2.97
C LEU A 42 4.27 -15.28 1.85
N GLY A 43 3.68 -16.47 2.01
CA GLY A 43 3.58 -17.47 0.95
C GLY A 43 2.84 -16.96 -0.28
N LYS A 44 1.71 -16.26 -0.09
CA LYS A 44 0.97 -15.62 -1.19
C LYS A 44 1.78 -14.51 -1.86
N LEU A 45 2.35 -13.60 -1.07
CA LEU A 45 3.17 -12.48 -1.57
C LEU A 45 4.41 -12.97 -2.32
N ARG A 46 5.06 -14.03 -1.84
CA ARG A 46 6.21 -14.66 -2.50
C ARG A 46 5.81 -15.28 -3.82
N THR A 47 4.67 -15.98 -3.86
CA THR A 47 4.13 -16.57 -5.10
C THR A 47 3.82 -15.49 -6.14
N SER A 48 3.37 -14.30 -5.70
CA SER A 48 3.17 -13.13 -6.57
C SER A 48 4.45 -12.34 -6.88
N GLY A 49 5.62 -12.74 -6.37
CA GLY A 49 6.90 -12.05 -6.59
C GLY A 49 7.05 -10.70 -5.85
N ARG A 50 6.26 -10.46 -4.81
CA ARG A 50 6.22 -9.18 -4.06
C ARG A 50 7.18 -9.15 -2.85
N VAL A 51 7.58 -10.32 -2.36
CA VAL A 51 8.55 -10.48 -1.28
C VAL A 51 9.51 -11.61 -1.63
N VAL A 52 10.72 -11.56 -1.10
CA VAL A 52 11.69 -12.63 -1.20
C VAL A 52 12.22 -12.98 0.19
N GLU A 53 12.39 -14.26 0.43
CA GLU A 53 13.03 -14.80 1.61
C GLU A 53 14.51 -15.02 1.28
N ASP A 54 15.39 -14.54 2.15
CA ASP A 54 16.84 -14.75 2.08
C ASP A 54 17.32 -15.16 3.48
N ALA A 55 17.93 -16.34 3.62
CA ALA A 55 18.48 -16.83 4.89
C ALA A 55 17.54 -16.72 6.12
N GLY A 56 16.22 -16.88 5.93
CA GLY A 56 15.21 -16.78 7.00
C GLY A 56 14.80 -15.36 7.38
N VAL A 57 15.31 -14.34 6.69
CA VAL A 57 14.80 -12.97 6.72
C VAL A 57 14.02 -12.66 5.45
N TRP A 58 12.96 -11.88 5.61
CA TRP A 58 12.08 -11.47 4.53
C TRP A 58 12.42 -10.04 4.13
N ARG A 59 12.39 -9.75 2.83
CA ARG A 59 12.46 -8.38 2.29
C ARG A 59 11.41 -8.18 1.21
N ARG A 60 10.92 -6.94 1.07
CA ARG A 60 10.06 -6.56 -0.05
C ARG A 60 10.86 -6.48 -1.34
N THR A 61 10.22 -6.80 -2.47
CA THR A 61 10.75 -6.53 -3.81
C THR A 61 10.23 -5.16 -4.30
N GLU A 62 10.70 -4.69 -5.45
CA GLU A 62 10.19 -3.47 -6.09
C GLU A 62 8.68 -3.54 -6.34
N THR A 63 8.18 -4.70 -6.78
CA THR A 63 6.74 -4.98 -6.95
C THR A 63 5.99 -4.90 -5.62
N GLY A 64 6.62 -5.32 -4.52
CA GLY A 64 6.07 -5.15 -3.18
C GLY A 64 6.00 -3.68 -2.76
N ALA A 65 7.04 -2.90 -3.02
CA ALA A 65 7.06 -1.47 -2.70
C ALA A 65 5.88 -0.74 -3.36
N ALA A 66 5.61 -1.02 -4.64
CA ALA A 66 4.46 -0.45 -5.35
C ALA A 66 3.10 -0.81 -4.71
N LEU A 67 2.97 -2.00 -4.10
CA LEU A 67 1.75 -2.40 -3.38
C LEU A 67 1.59 -1.64 -2.06
N ALA A 68 2.68 -1.34 -1.36
CA ALA A 68 2.66 -0.56 -0.12
C ALA A 68 2.39 0.94 -0.38
N GLU A 69 2.89 1.47 -1.49
CA GLU A 69 2.69 2.85 -1.91
C GLU A 69 1.33 3.08 -2.60
N SER A 70 0.72 2.00 -3.12
CA SER A 70 -0.62 2.08 -3.66
C SER A 70 -1.60 2.39 -2.52
N PRO A 71 -2.38 3.48 -2.60
CA PRO A 71 -3.44 3.72 -1.63
C PRO A 71 -4.36 2.50 -1.69
N GLY A 72 -4.42 1.73 -0.58
CA GLY A 72 -5.39 0.65 -0.45
C GLY A 72 -6.75 1.20 -0.85
N LYS A 73 -7.55 0.41 -1.59
CA LYS A 73 -8.84 0.83 -2.15
C LYS A 73 -9.55 1.71 -1.11
N VAL A 74 -9.45 3.01 -1.31
CA VAL A 74 -10.17 3.97 -0.49
C VAL A 74 -11.59 3.63 -0.83
N ASP A 75 -12.32 3.13 0.17
CA ASP A 75 -13.70 2.71 0.01
C ASP A 75 -14.45 3.91 -0.60
N ARG A 76 -14.69 3.88 -1.92
CA ARG A 76 -15.39 4.96 -2.62
C ARG A 76 -16.86 5.02 -2.15
N ALA A 77 -17.28 4.08 -1.31
CA ALA A 77 -18.54 4.06 -0.59
C ALA A 77 -18.52 4.85 0.73
N ALA A 78 -17.37 5.31 1.23
CA ALA A 78 -17.31 6.40 2.18
C ALA A 78 -17.63 7.69 1.43
N THR A 79 -18.93 7.93 1.22
CA THR A 79 -19.44 9.25 0.86
C THR A 79 -18.79 10.25 1.81
N PRO A 80 -18.06 11.28 1.34
CA PRO A 80 -17.66 12.35 2.21
C PRO A 80 -18.95 13.04 2.66
N LYS A 81 -19.44 12.70 3.86
CA LYS A 81 -20.52 13.43 4.53
C LYS A 81 -20.09 14.85 4.94
N TYR A 82 -18.81 15.18 4.73
CA TYR A 82 -18.25 16.50 4.93
C TYR A 82 -17.57 16.97 3.65
N GLY A 83 -18.15 18.01 3.07
CA GLY A 83 -17.69 18.62 1.84
C GLY A 83 -16.30 19.23 2.00
N PHE A 84 -15.40 18.85 1.10
CA PHE A 84 -14.23 19.65 0.73
C PHE A 84 -14.12 19.66 -0.78
N ARG A 85 -14.87 20.60 -1.37
CA ARG A 85 -14.56 21.23 -2.65
C ARG A 85 -13.28 22.02 -2.42
N TRP A 86 -12.10 21.53 -2.84
CA TRP A 86 -10.90 22.29 -3.25
C TRP A 86 -9.79 21.30 -3.67
N VAL A 87 -9.74 20.90 -4.94
CA VAL A 87 -8.44 20.69 -5.61
C VAL A 87 -8.27 21.89 -6.52
N LEU A 88 -7.60 22.91 -5.97
CA LEU A 88 -6.95 23.95 -6.74
C LEU A 88 -5.76 23.29 -7.44
N THR A 89 -5.87 23.07 -8.74
CA THR A 89 -4.71 23.13 -9.62
C THR A 89 -4.55 24.60 -10.04
N PRO A 90 -3.63 25.41 -9.47
CA PRO A 90 -3.36 26.73 -10.02
C PRO A 90 -2.32 26.60 -11.15
N VAL A 91 -2.73 26.03 -12.27
CA VAL A 91 -2.06 26.20 -13.57
C VAL A 91 -3.18 26.29 -14.59
N ASP A 92 -3.69 27.51 -14.77
CA ASP A 92 -3.71 28.12 -16.09
C ASP A 92 -3.90 29.63 -15.91
N LEU A 93 -2.78 30.33 -15.80
CA LEU A 93 -2.73 31.78 -15.93
C LEU A 93 -2.80 32.06 -17.44
N HIS A 94 -4.01 32.11 -18.00
CA HIS A 94 -4.19 32.74 -19.31
C HIS A 94 -3.82 34.22 -19.16
N PRO A 95 -2.82 34.75 -19.88
CA PRO A 95 -2.69 36.19 -19.98
C PRO A 95 -3.89 36.73 -20.75
N LEU A 96 -4.65 37.59 -20.08
CA LEU A 96 -5.65 38.45 -20.70
C LEU A 96 -4.86 39.48 -21.53
N ASP A 97 -4.70 39.23 -22.83
CA ASP A 97 -4.25 40.25 -23.76
C ASP A 97 -5.41 41.23 -23.95
N ASP A 98 -5.46 42.24 -23.08
CA ASP A 98 -6.19 43.48 -23.33
C ASP A 98 -5.27 44.64 -22.94
N VAL A 99 -4.55 45.18 -23.92
CA VAL A 99 -4.27 46.61 -23.91
C VAL A 99 -4.60 47.17 -25.29
N SER A 100 -5.73 47.86 -25.33
CA SER A 100 -6.04 48.85 -26.34
C SER A 100 -5.00 49.97 -26.31
N GLY A 101 -4.46 50.31 -27.47
CA GLY A 101 -3.60 51.46 -27.73
C GLY A 101 -3.50 51.72 -29.22
#